data_AF-H0A2A5-F1
#
_entry.id   AF-H0A2A5-F1
#
_cell.length_a   1.000
_cell.length_b   1.000
_cell.length_c   1.000
_cell.angle_alpha   90.00
_cell.angle_beta   90.00
_cell.angle_gamma   90.00
#
_symmetry.space_group_name_H-M   'P 1'
#
loop_
_entity.id
_entity.type
_entity.pdbx_description
1 polymer ?
#
loop_
_entity_poly.entity_id
_entity_poly.type
_entity_poly.pdbx_seq_one_letter_code
_entity_poly.pdbx_strand_id
1 'polypeptide(L)'
;MDPISSSTPTPERRVARQLESVLASDMLRAARPQKREGMFDGGIGAGAFDSFMDTAMGEAMTQRGGLGLAPAIESLMRGRAGQAATR
;
A
#
# COMPACT_ATOMS: atom_id res chain seq x y z
N MET A 1 1.47 35.63 5.32
CA MET A 1 2.21 34.50 5.94
C MET A 1 1.14 33.51 6.37
N ASP A 2 0.76 32.61 5.47
CA ASP A 2 -0.31 31.65 5.77
C ASP A 2 0.16 30.67 6.83
N PRO A 3 -0.67 30.35 7.84
CA PRO A 3 -0.30 29.38 8.85
C PRO A 3 -0.14 28.02 8.17
N ILE A 4 1.06 27.46 8.28
CA ILE A 4 1.39 26.06 7.96
C ILE A 4 0.42 25.15 8.71
N SER A 5 -0.72 24.85 8.07
CA SER A 5 -1.70 23.88 8.56
C SER A 5 -1.07 22.50 8.41
N SER A 6 -0.34 22.06 9.43
CA SER A 6 0.12 20.68 9.56
C SER A 6 -1.11 19.81 9.84
N SER A 7 -1.93 19.56 8.83
CA SER A 7 -3.11 18.72 8.96
C SER A 7 -2.63 17.29 9.23
N THR A 8 -2.70 16.87 10.49
CA THR A 8 -2.57 15.46 10.87
C THR A 8 -3.41 14.64 9.89
N PRO A 9 -2.84 13.62 9.22
CA PRO A 9 -3.58 12.84 8.24
C PRO A 9 -4.81 12.23 8.90
N THR A 10 -5.97 12.37 8.26
CA THR A 10 -7.22 11.81 8.79
C THR A 10 -7.11 10.28 8.88
N PRO A 11 -7.92 9.62 9.73
CA PRO A 11 -7.96 8.16 9.80
C PRO A 11 -8.17 7.52 8.43
N GLU A 12 -9.07 8.05 7.61
CA GLU A 12 -9.36 7.57 6.25
C GLU A 12 -8.14 7.69 5.35
N ARG A 13 -7.40 8.81 5.45
CA ARG A 13 -6.16 9.01 4.69
C ARG A 13 -5.09 7.98 5.08
N ARG A 14 -4.98 7.64 6.36
CA ARG A 14 -4.04 6.61 6.82
C ARG A 14 -4.42 5.23 6.29
N VAL A 15 -5.69 4.84 6.42
CA VAL A 15 -6.17 3.54 5.91
C VAL A 15 -6.06 3.47 4.38
N ALA A 16 -6.37 4.55 3.67
CA ALA A 16 -6.24 4.61 2.21
C ALA A 16 -4.78 4.42 1.75
N ARG A 17 -3.81 5.05 2.43
CA ARG A 17 -2.38 4.83 2.18
C ARG A 17 -1.97 3.39 2.49
N GLN A 18 -2.46 2.81 3.58
CA GLN A 18 -2.16 1.42 3.93
C GLN A 18 -2.72 0.43 2.90
N LEU A 19 -3.92 0.68 2.36
CA LEU A 19 -4.47 -0.13 1.28
C LEU A 19 -3.65 -0.03 0.00
N GLU A 20 -3.19 1.18 -0.34
CA GLU A 20 -2.30 1.38 -1.47
C GLU A 20 -0.96 0.65 -1.30
N SER A 21 -0.37 0.63 -0.11
CA SER A 21 0.89 -0.08 0.13
C SER A 21 0.75 -1.59 -0.01
N VAL A 22 -0.37 -2.15 0.45
CA VAL A 22 -0.68 -3.58 0.25
C VAL A 22 -0.83 -3.90 -1.23
N LEU A 23 -1.57 -3.07 -1.98
CA LEU A 23 -1.73 -3.27 -3.42
C LEU A 23 -0.38 -3.17 -4.16
N ALA A 24 0.45 -2.19 -3.81
CA ALA A 24 1.79 -2.06 -4.39
C ALA A 24 2.65 -3.30 -4.10
N SER A 25 2.57 -3.85 -2.88
CA SER A 25 3.25 -5.10 -2.51
C SER A 25 2.77 -6.28 -3.36
N ASP A 26 1.46 -6.40 -3.58
CA ASP A 26 0.88 -7.45 -4.42
C ASP A 26 1.31 -7.32 -5.88
N MET A 27 1.40 -6.08 -6.40
CA MET A 27 1.91 -5.83 -7.76
C MET A 27 3.39 -6.21 -7.88
N LEU A 28 4.22 -5.91 -6.88
CA LEU A 28 5.61 -6.33 -6.85
C LEU A 28 5.76 -7.84 -6.86
N ARG A 29 4.98 -8.53 -6.01
CA ARG A 29 4.92 -10.00 -6.00
C ARG A 29 4.51 -10.56 -7.36
N ALA A 30 3.51 -9.96 -8.01
CA ALA A 30 3.03 -10.39 -9.32
C ALA A 30 4.00 -10.09 -10.47
N ALA A 31 4.80 -9.02 -10.35
CA ALA A 31 5.79 -8.63 -11.36
C ALA A 31 7.07 -9.48 -11.32
N ARG A 32 7.26 -10.28 -10.25
CA ARG A 32 8.47 -11.08 -10.09
C ARG A 32 8.55 -12.26 -11.06
N PRO A 33 9.80 -12.61 -11.41
CA PRO A 33 10.24 -13.92 -11.80
C PRO A 33 9.35 -15.08 -11.34
N GLN A 34 8.77 -15.92 -12.20
CA GLN A 34 8.37 -17.24 -11.67
C GLN A 34 9.63 -17.93 -11.17
N LYS A 35 9.64 -18.32 -9.88
CA LYS A 35 10.77 -19.04 -9.29
C LYS A 35 10.98 -20.33 -10.07
N ARG A 36 12.18 -20.52 -10.59
CA ARG A 36 12.57 -21.79 -11.21
C ARG A 36 12.89 -22.74 -10.06
N GLU A 37 12.00 -23.68 -9.79
CA GLU A 37 12.27 -24.76 -8.84
C GLU A 37 13.51 -25.52 -9.31
N GLY A 38 14.55 -25.53 -8.48
CA GLY A 38 15.84 -26.15 -8.81
C GLY A 38 16.84 -26.05 -7.67
N MET A 39 18.01 -26.69 -7.85
CA MET A 39 19.11 -26.76 -6.87
C MET A 39 19.59 -25.38 -6.34
N PHE A 40 19.21 -24.27 -6.99
CA PHE A 40 19.65 -22.90 -6.68
C PHE A 40 18.54 -21.98 -6.13
N ASP A 41 17.37 -22.49 -5.74
CA ASP A 41 16.18 -21.69 -5.37
C ASP A 41 16.24 -21.01 -3.97
N GLY A 42 17.42 -20.92 -3.34
CA GLY A 42 17.61 -20.20 -2.05
C GLY A 42 16.85 -20.78 -0.84
N GLY A 43 16.02 -21.80 -1.03
CA GLY A 43 15.28 -22.51 0.01
C GLY A 43 14.07 -21.73 0.58
N ILE A 44 13.43 -22.32 1.59
CA ILE A 44 12.23 -21.77 2.26
C ILE A 44 12.49 -20.35 2.80
N GLY A 45 13.71 -20.08 3.29
CA GLY A 45 14.10 -18.76 3.79
C GLY A 45 14.10 -17.68 2.71
N ALA A 46 14.49 -18.01 1.47
CA ALA A 46 14.45 -17.05 0.37
C ALA A 46 13.02 -16.61 0.03
N GLY A 47 12.03 -17.52 0.09
CA GLY A 47 10.62 -17.17 -0.12
C GLY A 47 10.04 -16.22 0.95
N ALA A 48 10.43 -16.40 2.21
CA ALA A 48 10.04 -15.50 3.29
C ALA A 48 10.71 -14.11 3.15
N PHE A 49 12.00 -14.08 2.80
CA PHE A 49 12.72 -12.84 2.53
C PHE A 49 12.11 -12.05 1.37
N ASP A 50 11.77 -12.76 0.30
CA ASP A 50 11.08 -12.22 -0.87
C ASP A 50 9.77 -11.52 -0.50
N SER A 51 8.94 -12.17 0.31
CA SER A 51 7.67 -11.60 0.76
C SER A 51 7.88 -10.35 1.63
N PHE A 52 8.87 -10.40 2.52
CA PHE A 52 9.24 -9.24 3.35
C PHE A 52 9.72 -8.06 2.51
N MET A 53 10.54 -8.30 1.48
CA MET A 53 11.00 -7.27 0.56
C MET A 53 9.86 -6.64 -0.24
N ASP A 54 8.87 -7.41 -0.67
CA ASP A 54 7.70 -6.87 -1.38
C ASP A 54 6.90 -5.93 -0.48
N THR A 55 6.66 -6.32 0.78
CA THR A 55 5.98 -5.46 1.76
C THR A 55 6.75 -4.17 2.03
N ALA A 56 8.05 -4.27 2.31
CA ALA A 56 8.90 -3.12 2.60
C ALA A 56 8.95 -2.14 1.42
N MET A 57 9.04 -2.65 0.19
CA MET A 57 9.07 -1.82 -1.00
C MET A 57 7.70 -1.20 -1.29
N GLY A 58 6.59 -1.92 -1.10
CA GLY A 58 5.24 -1.37 -1.23
C GLY A 58 5.00 -0.20 -0.26
N GLU A 59 5.42 -0.34 1.00
CA GLU A 59 5.37 0.74 1.98
C GLU A 59 6.24 1.95 1.57
N ALA A 60 7.47 1.70 1.12
CA ALA A 60 8.37 2.74 0.65
C ALA A 60 7.82 3.48 -0.57
N MET A 61 7.19 2.76 -1.51
CA MET A 61 6.53 3.36 -2.69
C MET A 61 5.42 4.31 -2.25
N THR A 62 4.52 3.88 -1.37
CA THR A 62 3.44 4.72 -0.84
C THR A 62 3.96 5.96 -0.12
N GLN A 63 5.03 5.83 0.67
CA GLN A 63 5.65 6.98 1.35
C GLN A 63 6.23 8.01 0.39
N ARG A 64 6.72 7.57 -0.79
CA ARG A 64 7.32 8.42 -1.82
C ARG A 64 6.33 8.96 -2.86
N GLY A 65 5.03 8.74 -2.67
CA GLY A 65 3.98 9.24 -3.57
C GLY A 65 3.01 8.17 -4.06
N GLY A 66 3.34 6.89 -3.89
CA GLY A 66 2.47 5.76 -4.18
C GLY A 66 2.11 5.61 -5.66
N LEU A 67 0.98 4.95 -5.89
CA LEU A 67 0.38 4.78 -7.22
C LEU A 67 -0.65 5.88 -7.52
N GLY A 68 -0.90 6.78 -6.56
CA GLY A 68 -1.91 7.83 -6.66
C GLY A 68 -3.33 7.38 -6.36
N LEU A 69 -3.52 6.18 -5.79
CA LEU A 69 -4.82 5.59 -5.48
C LEU A 69 -5.35 6.04 -4.11
N ALA A 70 -4.47 6.36 -3.17
CA ALA A 70 -4.87 6.76 -1.83
C ALA A 70 -5.90 7.91 -1.79
N PRO A 71 -5.79 8.99 -2.58
CA PRO A 71 -6.80 10.06 -2.60
C PRO A 71 -8.19 9.59 -3.06
N ALA A 72 -8.25 8.70 -4.05
CA ALA A 72 -9.50 8.16 -4.56
C ALA A 72 -10.17 7.23 -3.52
N ILE A 73 -9.38 6.34 -2.89
CA ILE A 73 -9.84 5.45 -1.82
C ILE A 73 -10.36 6.27 -0.63
N GLU A 74 -9.63 7.31 -0.23
CA GLU A 74 -10.02 8.23 0.84
C GLU A 74 -11.36 8.92 0.55
N SER A 75 -11.57 9.35 -0.70
CA SER A 75 -12.85 9.95 -1.15
C SER A 75 -14.00 8.96 -1.11
N LEU A 76 -13.78 7.70 -1.55
CA LEU A 76 -14.80 6.65 -1.53
C LEU A 76 -15.21 6.29 -0.09
N MET A 77 -14.25 6.20 0.84
CA MET A 77 -14.53 5.94 2.25
C MET A 77 -15.42 7.03 2.86
N ARG A 78 -15.10 8.31 2.60
CA ARG A 78 -15.93 9.43 3.06
C ARG A 78 -17.31 9.46 2.41
N GLY A 79 -17.39 9.19 1.11
CA GLY A 79 -18.67 9.12 0.40
C GLY A 79 -19.60 8.04 0.95
N ARG A 80 -19.05 6.90 1.38
CA ARG A 80 -19.80 5.82 2.03
C ARG A 80 -20.21 6.18 3.47
N ALA A 81 -19.33 6.82 4.24
CA ALA A 81 -19.66 7.29 5.59
C ALA A 81 -20.82 8.31 5.57
N GLY A 82 -20.83 9.22 4.61
CA GLY A 82 -21.93 10.18 4.41
C GLY A 82 -23.27 9.51 4.07
N GLN A 83 -23.26 8.44 3.26
CA GLN A 83 -24.49 7.69 2.92
C GLN A 83 -25.03 6.85 4.07
N ALA A 84 -24.16 6.37 4.97
CA ALA A 84 -24.59 5.62 6.15
C ALA A 84 -25.23 6.51 7.22
N ALA A 85 -24.91 7.80 7.26
CA ALA A 85 -25.49 8.75 8.21
C ALA A 85 -26.90 9.25 7.81
N THR A 86 -27.28 9.09 6.54
CA THR A 86 -28.60 9.51 6.00
C THR A 86 -29.63 8.38 6.00
N ARG A 87 -29.31 7.23 6.60
CA ARG A 87 -30.16 6.02 6.61
C ARG A 87 -30.50 5.63 8.04
#